data_AF-A0A1E7Q849-F1
#
_entry.id   AF-A0A1E7Q849-F1
#
_cell.length_a   1.000
_cell.length_b   1.000
_cell.length_c   1.000
_cell.angle_alpha   90.00
_cell.angle_beta   90.00
_cell.angle_gamma   90.00
#
_symmetry.space_group_name_H-M   'P 1'
#
loop_
_entity.id
_entity.type
_entity.pdbx_description
1 polymer ?
#
loop_
_entity_poly.entity_id
_entity_poly.type
_entity_poly.pdbx_seq_one_letter_code
_entity_poly.pdbx_strand_id
1 'polypeptide(L)'
;MFAVFGINESKARAMAIKKTAKTTGKGKNLRALTDEEYQAALNANTEKYMQNMKPVILSSEYSTPSVCADFIALAQKAGAKKLEVMIKAPVETKDKKGRAKIVKRWTQYQAGHNYAQVNV
;
A
#
# COMPACT_ATOMS: atom_id res chain seq x y z
N MET A 1 9.34 -9.14 -13.12
CA MET A 1 8.78 -9.62 -11.84
C MET A 1 7.52 -8.83 -11.58
N PHE A 2 6.44 -9.53 -11.25
CA PHE A 2 5.10 -9.00 -11.01
C PHE A 2 4.73 -9.14 -9.54
N ALA A 3 3.84 -8.30 -9.01
CA ALA A 3 3.28 -8.46 -7.68
C ALA A 3 1.89 -7.84 -7.61
N VAL A 4 1.08 -8.29 -6.66
CA VAL A 4 -0.23 -7.70 -6.38
C VAL A 4 -0.10 -6.66 -5.28
N PHE A 5 -0.53 -5.45 -5.60
CA PHE A 5 -0.67 -4.37 -4.64
C PHE A 5 -2.13 -4.22 -4.28
N GLY A 6 -2.41 -3.74 -3.07
CA GLY A 6 -3.76 -3.48 -2.62
C GLY A 6 -3.82 -2.97 -1.19
N ILE A 7 -5.03 -2.91 -0.67
CA ILE A 7 -5.34 -2.48 0.69
C ILE A 7 -6.08 -3.62 1.37
N ASN A 8 -5.60 -4.05 2.54
CA ASN A 8 -6.31 -5.02 3.37
C ASN A 8 -6.46 -4.51 4.81
N GLU A 9 -7.42 -5.08 5.52
CA GLU A 9 -7.77 -4.65 6.87
C GLU A 9 -6.60 -4.82 7.84
N SER A 10 -5.85 -5.92 7.75
CA SER A 10 -4.69 -6.18 8.61
C SER A 10 -3.64 -5.06 8.53
N LYS A 11 -3.29 -4.60 7.32
CA LYS A 11 -2.32 -3.51 7.12
C LYS A 11 -2.92 -2.16 7.52
N ALA A 12 -4.19 -1.90 7.19
CA ALA A 12 -4.88 -0.68 7.61
C ALA A 12 -4.95 -0.57 9.15
N ARG A 13 -5.29 -1.66 9.84
CA ARG A 13 -5.32 -1.72 11.31
C ARG A 13 -3.93 -1.56 11.91
N ALA A 14 -2.90 -2.20 11.35
CA ALA A 14 -1.53 -2.01 11.82
C ALA A 14 -1.06 -0.54 11.69
N MET A 15 -1.47 0.16 10.63
CA MET A 15 -1.23 1.59 10.48
C MET A 15 -2.05 2.42 11.48
N ALA A 16 -3.31 2.06 11.69
CA ALA A 16 -4.18 2.69 12.67
C ALA A 16 -3.61 2.57 14.09
N ILE A 17 -3.13 1.40 14.51
CA ILE A 17 -2.51 1.18 15.83
C ILE A 17 -1.32 2.13 16.03
N LYS A 18 -0.46 2.27 15.01
CA LYS A 18 0.73 3.14 15.08
C LYS A 18 0.40 4.63 15.15
N LYS A 19 -0.78 5.04 14.67
CA LYS A 19 -1.15 6.45 14.49
C LYS A 19 -2.27 6.90 15.42
N THR A 20 -2.99 5.98 16.04
CA THR A 20 -3.99 6.27 17.06
C THR A 20 -3.27 6.57 18.38
N ALA A 21 -3.44 7.80 18.86
CA ALA A 21 -2.90 8.20 20.15
C ALA A 21 -3.60 7.43 21.28
N LYS A 22 -2.87 7.16 22.37
CA LYS A 22 -3.43 6.56 23.59
C LYS A 22 -3.91 7.62 24.59
N THR A 23 -3.76 8.90 24.26
CA THR A 23 -4.07 10.03 25.13
C THR A 23 -4.87 11.07 24.36
N THR A 24 -5.62 11.89 25.11
CA THR A 24 -6.39 13.01 24.58
C THR A 24 -6.17 14.26 25.42
N GLY A 25 -6.47 15.43 24.85
CA GLY A 25 -6.23 16.74 25.47
C GLY A 25 -4.84 17.32 25.23
N LYS A 26 -4.54 18.45 25.88
CA LYS A 26 -3.25 19.15 25.82
C LYS A 26 -2.88 19.74 27.19
N GLY A 27 -1.59 19.78 27.50
CA GLY A 27 -1.08 20.39 28.73
C GLY A 27 -1.67 19.76 29.99
N LYS A 28 -2.25 20.59 30.87
CA LYS A 28 -2.85 20.14 32.14
C LYS A 28 -4.09 19.24 31.96
N ASN A 29 -4.70 19.23 30.77
CA ASN A 29 -5.87 18.41 30.45
C ASN A 29 -5.50 17.11 29.71
N LEU A 30 -4.21 16.75 29.64
CA LEU A 30 -3.76 15.51 29.01
C LEU A 30 -4.17 14.32 29.90
N ARG A 31 -4.96 13.40 29.35
CA ARG A 31 -5.34 12.15 30.02
C ARG A 31 -5.18 10.95 29.10
N ALA A 32 -5.08 9.77 29.68
CA ALA A 32 -5.21 8.51 28.96
C ALA A 32 -6.64 8.35 28.43
N LEU A 33 -6.76 7.77 27.23
CA LEU A 33 -8.04 7.28 26.73
C LEU A 33 -8.44 6.04 27.54
N THR A 34 -9.75 5.86 27.73
CA THR A 34 -10.27 4.57 28.18
C THR A 34 -10.12 3.53 27.07
N ASP A 35 -10.22 2.25 27.42
CA ASP A 35 -10.13 1.18 26.42
C ASP A 35 -11.21 1.32 25.34
N GLU A 36 -12.42 1.70 25.72
CA GLU A 36 -13.55 1.93 24.81
C GLU A 36 -13.28 3.08 23.85
N GLU A 37 -12.79 4.22 24.36
CA GLU A 37 -12.45 5.38 23.54
C GLU A 37 -11.31 5.06 22.58
N TYR A 38 -10.31 4.31 23.03
CA TYR A 38 -9.19 3.89 22.20
C TYR A 38 -9.64 2.92 21.10
N GLN A 39 -10.48 1.93 21.40
CA GLN A 39 -11.00 1.01 20.40
C GLN A 39 -11.88 1.73 19.37
N ALA A 40 -12.74 2.66 19.81
CA ALA A 40 -13.55 3.46 18.90
C ALA A 40 -12.67 4.30 17.95
N ALA A 41 -11.65 4.98 18.50
CA ALA A 41 -10.68 5.74 17.69
C ALA A 41 -9.88 4.84 16.74
N LEU A 42 -9.51 3.65 17.19
CA LEU A 42 -8.77 2.67 16.37
C LEU A 42 -9.61 2.16 15.21
N ASN A 43 -10.89 1.85 15.44
CA ASN A 43 -11.82 1.39 14.41
C ASN A 43 -12.06 2.49 13.37
N ALA A 44 -12.35 3.71 13.80
CA ALA A 44 -12.53 4.86 12.92
C ALA A 44 -11.28 5.14 12.07
N ASN A 45 -10.09 5.07 12.68
CA ASN A 45 -8.83 5.23 11.95
C ASN A 45 -8.56 4.07 10.99
N THR A 46 -8.91 2.84 11.36
CA THR A 46 -8.76 1.66 10.48
C THR A 46 -9.61 1.82 9.22
N GLU A 47 -10.86 2.24 9.37
CA GLU A 47 -11.75 2.52 8.23
C GLU A 47 -11.20 3.66 7.36
N LYS A 48 -10.74 4.75 7.98
CA LYS A 48 -10.09 5.86 7.26
C LYS A 48 -8.90 5.40 6.44
N TYR A 49 -8.07 4.50 6.99
CA TYR A 49 -6.93 3.93 6.25
C TYR A 49 -7.39 2.98 5.15
N MET A 50 -8.40 2.16 5.37
CA MET A 50 -8.98 1.30 4.32
C MET A 50 -9.44 2.11 3.10
N GLN A 51 -9.94 3.33 3.30
CA GLN A 51 -10.38 4.21 2.23
C GLN A 51 -9.23 4.98 1.56
N ASN A 52 -8.28 5.48 2.35
CA ASN A 52 -7.34 6.52 1.90
C ASN A 52 -5.89 6.08 1.79
N MET A 53 -5.50 4.91 2.31
CA MET A 53 -4.10 4.49 2.25
C MET A 53 -3.68 4.19 0.81
N LYS A 54 -2.38 4.37 0.53
CA LYS A 54 -1.81 3.93 -0.74
C LYS A 54 -1.78 2.39 -0.75
N PRO A 55 -2.12 1.74 -1.88
CA PRO A 55 -1.92 0.32 -2.04
C PRO A 55 -0.49 -0.09 -1.69
N VAL A 56 -0.36 -1.17 -0.94
CA VAL A 56 0.91 -1.78 -0.56
C VAL A 56 1.02 -3.17 -1.17
N ILE A 57 2.22 -3.70 -1.29
CA ILE A 57 2.41 -5.06 -1.77
C ILE A 57 1.72 -6.05 -0.81
N LEU A 58 0.84 -6.89 -1.37
CA LEU A 58 0.09 -7.93 -0.64
C LEU A 58 0.62 -9.33 -0.92
N SER A 59 1.25 -9.55 -2.08
CA SER A 59 1.77 -10.85 -2.50
C SER A 59 3.30 -10.92 -2.50
N SER A 60 3.85 -12.12 -2.68
CA SER A 60 5.24 -12.28 -3.14
C SER A 60 5.42 -11.78 -4.57
N GLU A 61 6.67 -11.71 -5.02
CA GLU A 61 6.98 -11.46 -6.44
C GLU A 61 6.73 -12.74 -7.26
N TYR A 62 6.11 -12.60 -8.44
CA TYR A 62 5.80 -13.66 -9.38
C TYR A 62 6.50 -13.44 -10.73
N SER A 63 6.66 -14.51 -11.50
CA SER A 63 7.27 -14.49 -12.82
C SER A 63 6.30 -14.09 -13.93
N THR A 64 5.01 -14.41 -13.79
CA THR A 64 3.96 -14.14 -14.79
C THR A 64 2.79 -13.34 -14.20
N PRO A 65 2.10 -12.51 -15.01
CA PRO A 65 0.94 -11.75 -14.54
C PRO A 65 -0.30 -12.63 -14.33
N SER A 66 -0.37 -13.82 -14.94
CA SER A 66 -1.51 -14.75 -14.77
C SER A 66 -1.67 -15.20 -13.31
N VAL A 67 -0.56 -15.54 -12.63
CA VAL A 67 -0.57 -15.92 -11.20
C VAL A 67 -1.04 -14.75 -10.32
N CYS A 68 -0.78 -13.51 -10.73
CA CYS A 68 -1.29 -12.34 -10.02
C CYS A 68 -2.82 -12.23 -10.10
N ALA A 69 -3.44 -12.64 -11.21
CA ALA A 69 -4.90 -12.62 -11.36
C ALA A 69 -5.58 -13.60 -10.38
N ASP A 70 -5.02 -14.80 -10.23
CA ASP A 70 -5.51 -15.80 -9.27
C ASP A 70 -5.40 -15.28 -7.83
N PHE A 71 -4.26 -14.64 -7.50
CA PHE A 71 -4.07 -14.02 -6.19
C PHE A 71 -5.08 -12.89 -5.94
N ILE A 72 -5.36 -12.04 -6.94
CA ILE A 72 -6.37 -10.98 -6.83
C ILE A 72 -7.73 -11.56 -6.48
N ALA A 73 -8.14 -12.66 -7.12
CA ALA A 73 -9.41 -13.31 -6.83
C ALA A 73 -9.49 -13.80 -5.36
N LEU A 74 -8.40 -14.36 -4.83
CA LEU A 74 -8.32 -14.77 -3.42
C LEU A 74 -8.32 -13.57 -2.48
N ALA A 75 -7.53 -12.53 -2.78
CA ALA A 75 -7.43 -11.32 -1.97
C ALA A 75 -8.75 -10.57 -1.89
N GLN A 76 -9.51 -10.51 -3.00
CA GLN A 76 -10.82 -9.89 -3.04
C GLN A 76 -11.82 -10.63 -2.15
N LYS A 77 -11.82 -11.97 -2.16
CA LYS A 77 -12.63 -12.79 -1.24
C LYS A 77 -12.26 -12.55 0.23
N ALA A 78 -10.98 -12.29 0.50
CA ALA A 78 -10.47 -11.92 1.81
C ALA A 78 -10.73 -10.43 2.19
N GLY A 79 -11.49 -9.68 1.38
CA GLY A 79 -11.88 -8.30 1.68
C GLY A 79 -10.85 -7.24 1.30
N ALA A 80 -9.82 -7.57 0.53
CA ALA A 80 -8.87 -6.59 0.02
C ALA A 80 -9.52 -5.67 -1.04
N LYS A 81 -9.08 -4.42 -1.10
CA LYS A 81 -9.58 -3.35 -1.97
C LYS A 81 -8.45 -2.73 -2.79
N LYS A 82 -8.82 -2.04 -3.88
CA LYS A 82 -7.88 -1.36 -4.81
C LYS A 82 -6.73 -2.28 -5.25
N LEU A 83 -7.09 -3.50 -5.68
CA LEU A 83 -6.15 -4.53 -6.08
C LEU A 83 -5.61 -4.23 -7.48
N GLU A 84 -4.29 -4.25 -7.63
CA GLU A 84 -3.60 -3.90 -8.87
C GLU A 84 -2.42 -4.84 -9.10
N VAL A 85 -2.21 -5.25 -10.34
CA VAL A 85 -0.97 -5.93 -10.73
C VAL A 85 0.09 -4.87 -11.03
N MET A 86 1.23 -4.98 -10.37
CA MET A 86 2.39 -4.12 -10.56
C MET A 86 3.51 -4.94 -11.20
N ILE A 87 4.29 -4.30 -12.08
CA ILE A 87 5.50 -4.85 -12.65
C ILE A 87 6.71 -4.01 -12.21
N LYS A 88 7.83 -4.67 -11.94
CA LYS A 88 9.10 -4.02 -11.65
C LYS A 88 9.80 -3.69 -12.97
N ALA A 89 9.67 -2.45 -13.43
CA ALA A 89 10.20 -1.97 -14.70
C ALA A 89 11.33 -0.95 -14.51
N PRO A 90 12.28 -0.84 -15.47
CA PRO A 90 13.22 0.27 -15.51
C PRO A 90 12.48 1.59 -15.76
N VAL A 91 12.76 2.60 -14.95
CA VAL A 91 12.22 3.95 -15.07
C VAL A 91 13.38 4.92 -15.02
N GLU A 92 13.42 5.84 -15.99
CA GLU A 92 14.39 6.93 -15.96
C GLU A 92 14.00 7.93 -14.87
N THR A 93 14.98 8.28 -14.06
CA THR A 93 14.88 9.28 -13.01
C THR A 93 16.12 10.17 -13.04
N LYS A 94 16.11 11.23 -12.22
CA LYS A 94 17.27 12.11 -12.07
C LYS A 94 17.95 11.82 -10.75
N ASP A 95 19.28 11.83 -10.75
CA ASP A 95 20.06 11.81 -9.52
C ASP A 95 19.99 13.18 -8.79
N LYS A 96 20.63 13.28 -7.62
CA LYS A 96 20.68 14.54 -6.85
C LYS A 96 21.39 15.70 -7.59
N LYS A 97 22.15 15.39 -8.65
CA LYS A 97 22.90 16.33 -9.50
C LYS A 97 22.20 16.57 -10.84
N GLY A 98 20.98 16.08 -11.03
CA GLY A 98 20.17 16.27 -12.23
C GLY A 98 20.49 15.33 -13.40
N ARG A 99 21.40 14.36 -13.24
CA ARG A 99 21.82 13.43 -14.30
C ARG A 99 20.81 12.30 -14.46
N ALA A 100 20.58 11.85 -15.69
CA ALA A 100 19.73 10.70 -15.99
C ALA A 100 20.27 9.43 -15.29
N LYS A 101 19.37 8.68 -14.67
CA LYS A 101 19.63 7.45 -13.94
C LYS A 101 18.48 6.49 -14.16
N ILE A 102 18.78 5.27 -14.57
CA ILE A 102 17.77 4.20 -14.66
C ILE A 102 17.66 3.51 -13.29
N VAL A 103 16.44 3.41 -12.77
CA VAL A 103 16.14 2.65 -11.54
C VAL A 103 14.97 1.71 -11.77
N LYS A 104 14.97 0.57 -11.08
CA LYS A 104 13.81 -0.33 -11.10
C LYS A 104 12.73 0.17 -10.14
N ARG A 105 11.53 0.42 -10.63
CA ARG A 105 10.37 0.81 -9.81
C ARG A 105 9.16 -0.06 -10.13
N TRP A 106 8.27 -0.19 -9.15
CA TRP A 106 6.96 -0.77 -9.37
C TRP A 106 6.12 0.22 -10.17
N THR A 107 5.57 -0.24 -11.29
CA THR A 107 4.62 0.49 -12.14
C THR A 107 3.41 -0.40 -12.41
N GLN A 108 2.26 0.21 -12.72
CA GLN A 108 1.05 -0.55 -13.02
C GLN A 108 1.26 -1.38 -14.28
N TYR A 109 0.89 -2.66 -14.21
CA TYR A 109 0.96 -3.57 -15.36
C TYR A 109 -0.22 -3.32 -16.32
N GLN A 110 0.09 -3.28 -17.60
CA GLN A 110 -0.78 -3.08 -18.75
C GLN A 110 -0.37 -4.10 -19.81
N ALA A 111 -1.33 -4.90 -20.27
CA ALA A 111 -1.08 -5.89 -21.31
C ALA A 111 -0.65 -5.20 -22.62
N GLY A 112 0.34 -5.78 -23.30
CA GLY A 112 0.87 -5.23 -24.56
C GLY A 112 1.86 -4.06 -24.42
N HIS A 113 2.08 -3.53 -23.21
CA HIS A 113 3.08 -2.48 -22.98
C HIS A 113 4.50 -3.07 -22.95
N ASN A 114 5.44 -2.45 -23.67
CA ASN A 114 6.85 -2.86 -23.66
C ASN A 114 7.58 -2.25 -22.45
N TYR A 115 7.74 -3.04 -21.40
CA TYR A 115 8.45 -2.64 -20.18
C TYR A 115 9.98 -2.73 -20.26
N ALA A 116 10.54 -3.18 -21.39
CA ALA A 116 11.98 -3.25 -21.59
C ALA A 116 12.58 -1.92 -22.08
N GLN A 117 11.75 -1.02 -22.61
CA GLN A 117 12.20 0.26 -23.17
C GLN A 117 11.94 1.39 -22.17
N VAL A 118 13.03 2.05 -21.77
CA VAL A 118 12.97 3.41 -21.23
C VAL A 118 13.05 4.31 -22.47
N ASN A 119 12.04 5.15 -22.72
CA ASN A 119 12.14 6.14 -23.79
C ASN A 119 13.32 7.05 -23.46
N VAL A 120 14.39 6.93 -24.24
CA VAL A 120 15.60 7.77 -24.20
C VAL A 120 15.35 9.01 -25.04
#